data_AF-A0A4R4BCT9-F1
#
_entry.id   AF-A0A4R4BCT9-F1
#
_cell.length_a   1.000
_cell.length_b   1.000
_cell.length_c   1.000
_cell.angle_alpha   90.00
_cell.angle_beta   90.00
_cell.angle_gamma   90.00
#
_symmetry.space_group_name_H-M   'P 1'
#
loop_
_entity.id
_entity.type
_entity.pdbx_description
1 polymer ?
#
loop_
_entity_poly.entity_id
_entity_poly.type
_entity_poly.pdbx_seq_one_letter_code
_entity_poly.pdbx_strand_id
1 'polypeptide(L)'
;MELSFYSEKEVTNPNRFSYISFIIQTHGVCILGEDVKLSLPKYKVSQELTYVHLIQLRKQIGQARKELIHNKGVEDIEDCCRWIMKIIIRAGLALTIDREGFYSRDLYPTYILFSKYFPKQEKNMRKALQYVIEPVNDINEILIFLDTFGEWLIEKADNFLNTIDN
;
A
#
# COMPACT_ATOMS: atom_id res chain seq x y z
N MET A 1 -5.89 15.67 6.36
CA MET A 1 -5.24 16.15 5.12
C MET A 1 -3.79 15.73 5.21
N GLU A 2 -3.26 15.00 4.23
CA GLU A 2 -1.86 14.56 4.23
C GLU A 2 -1.06 15.49 3.31
N LEU A 3 0.08 15.97 3.78
CA LEU A 3 0.99 16.84 3.05
C LEU A 3 2.37 16.19 2.99
N SER A 4 2.99 16.23 1.83
CA SER A 4 4.34 15.69 1.62
C SER A 4 5.13 16.67 0.77
N PHE A 5 6.43 16.79 1.08
CA PHE A 5 7.34 17.72 0.42
C PHE A 5 8.41 16.92 -0.30
N TYR A 6 8.60 17.23 -1.58
CA TYR A 6 9.61 16.64 -2.44
C TYR A 6 10.33 17.75 -3.17
N SER A 7 11.64 17.61 -3.36
CA SER A 7 12.36 18.48 -4.27
C SER A 7 11.98 18.16 -5.71
N GLU A 8 12.03 19.17 -6.59
CA GLU A 8 11.78 18.97 -8.02
C GLU A 8 12.69 17.88 -8.59
N LYS A 9 13.98 17.89 -8.20
CA LYS A 9 14.97 16.91 -8.64
C LYS A 9 14.60 15.47 -8.24
N GLU A 10 13.98 15.25 -7.08
CA GLU A 10 13.52 13.91 -6.67
C GLU A 10 12.34 13.44 -7.51
N VAL A 11 11.45 14.37 -7.90
CA VAL A 11 10.27 14.07 -8.72
C VAL A 11 10.67 13.84 -10.18
N THR A 12 11.56 14.64 -10.74
CA THR A 12 11.87 14.62 -12.18
C THR A 12 13.05 13.73 -12.56
N ASN A 13 13.67 13.03 -11.61
CA ASN A 13 14.82 12.17 -11.87
C ASN A 13 14.46 10.98 -12.78
N PRO A 14 15.01 10.89 -14.01
CA PRO A 14 14.68 9.81 -14.94
C PRO A 14 15.42 8.50 -14.64
N ASN A 15 16.44 8.53 -13.77
CA ASN A 15 17.36 7.40 -13.61
C ASN A 15 16.81 6.25 -12.75
N ARG A 16 15.66 6.46 -12.07
CA ARG A 16 15.03 5.44 -11.23
C ARG A 16 13.51 5.60 -11.23
N PHE A 17 12.81 4.49 -11.06
CA PHE A 17 11.37 4.53 -10.81
C PHE A 17 11.07 5.29 -9.51
N SER A 18 10.13 6.22 -9.57
CA SER A 18 9.68 7.01 -8.42
C SER A 18 8.17 6.89 -8.29
N TYR A 19 7.72 6.38 -7.15
CA TYR A 19 6.29 6.22 -6.88
C TYR A 19 5.57 7.57 -6.85
N ILE A 20 6.18 8.62 -6.28
CA ILE A 20 5.55 9.94 -6.26
C ILE A 20 5.39 10.49 -7.68
N SER A 21 6.39 10.31 -8.55
CA SER A 21 6.34 10.72 -9.95
C SER A 21 5.28 9.94 -10.72
N PHE A 22 5.15 8.64 -10.48
CA PHE A 22 4.06 7.82 -11.01
C PHE A 22 2.68 8.39 -10.59
N ILE A 23 2.50 8.70 -9.30
CA ILE A 23 1.23 9.24 -8.79
C ILE A 23 0.92 10.60 -9.40
N ILE A 24 1.91 11.50 -9.50
CA ILE A 24 1.73 12.81 -10.13
C ILE A 24 1.33 12.65 -11.60
N GLN A 25 2.02 11.78 -12.35
CA GLN A 25 1.73 11.58 -13.77
C GLN A 25 0.33 11.03 -14.02
N THR A 26 -0.13 10.11 -13.19
CA THR A 26 -1.37 9.34 -13.44
C THR A 26 -2.59 9.89 -12.72
N HIS A 27 -2.42 10.51 -11.54
CA HIS A 27 -3.52 10.95 -10.67
C HIS A 27 -3.36 12.39 -10.16
N GLY A 28 -2.27 13.07 -10.52
CA GLY A 28 -1.99 14.44 -10.10
C GLY A 28 -2.66 15.49 -10.99
N VAL A 29 -3.00 16.61 -10.34
CA VAL A 29 -3.47 17.85 -10.96
C VAL A 29 -2.56 18.97 -10.48
N CYS A 30 -2.03 19.77 -11.40
CA CYS A 30 -1.25 20.95 -11.05
C CYS A 30 -2.20 22.05 -10.56
N ILE A 31 -2.01 22.47 -9.30
CA ILE A 31 -2.83 23.52 -8.67
C ILE A 31 -2.16 24.91 -8.85
N LEU A 32 -0.83 24.95 -8.88
CA LEU A 32 -0.06 26.18 -8.96
C LEU A 32 1.35 25.92 -9.54
N GLY A 33 1.86 26.87 -10.34
CA GLY A 33 3.21 26.82 -10.90
C GLY A 33 3.28 26.05 -12.23
N GLU A 34 4.48 25.55 -12.54
CA GLU A 34 4.72 24.75 -13.75
C GLU A 34 4.21 23.32 -13.56
N ASP A 35 3.56 22.77 -14.60
CA ASP A 35 3.09 21.39 -14.57
C ASP A 35 4.26 20.42 -14.80
N VAL A 36 4.76 19.85 -13.70
CA VAL A 36 5.84 18.87 -13.71
C VAL A 36 5.51 17.60 -14.51
N LYS A 37 4.24 17.30 -14.79
CA LYS A 37 3.86 16.14 -15.61
C LYS A 37 4.42 16.19 -17.03
N LEU A 38 4.72 17.40 -17.51
CA LEU A 38 5.31 17.62 -18.83
C LEU A 38 6.76 17.14 -18.94
N SER A 39 7.48 17.04 -17.81
CA SER A 39 8.87 16.55 -17.75
C SER A 39 8.98 15.10 -17.28
N LEU A 40 7.88 14.49 -16.82
CA LEU A 40 7.86 13.10 -16.35
C LEU A 40 7.74 12.10 -17.51
N PRO A 41 8.35 10.91 -17.39
CA PRO A 41 8.18 9.85 -18.37
C PRO A 41 6.73 9.33 -18.36
N LYS A 42 6.34 8.65 -19.44
CA LYS A 42 5.11 7.86 -19.43
C LYS A 42 5.33 6.61 -18.59
N TYR A 43 4.50 6.42 -17.57
CA TYR A 43 4.53 5.22 -16.75
C TYR A 43 3.57 4.15 -17.28
N LYS A 44 3.94 2.89 -17.04
CA LYS A 44 3.06 1.74 -17.18
C LYS A 44 2.89 1.10 -15.81
N VAL A 45 1.80 0.38 -15.63
CA VAL A 45 1.65 -0.50 -14.47
C VAL A 45 2.59 -1.69 -14.68
N SER A 46 3.57 -1.83 -13.80
CA SER A 46 4.70 -2.75 -13.97
C SER A 46 5.21 -3.26 -12.62
N GLN A 47 6.17 -4.20 -12.67
CA GLN A 47 6.74 -4.85 -11.48
C GLN A 47 7.40 -3.86 -10.51
N GLU A 48 7.89 -2.71 -10.98
CA GLU A 48 8.44 -1.66 -10.13
C GLU A 48 7.39 -1.10 -9.14
N LEU A 49 6.12 -1.01 -9.54
CA LEU A 49 5.03 -0.64 -8.63
C LEU A 49 4.79 -1.72 -7.59
N THR A 50 4.83 -2.99 -8.02
CA THR A 50 4.70 -4.13 -7.12
C THR A 50 5.80 -4.08 -6.06
N TYR A 51 7.05 -3.89 -6.49
CA TYR A 51 8.21 -3.79 -5.62
C TYR A 51 8.04 -2.70 -4.55
N VAL A 52 7.64 -1.48 -4.93
CA VAL A 52 7.47 -0.36 -3.99
C VAL A 52 6.48 -0.69 -2.86
N HIS A 53 5.37 -1.35 -3.18
CA HIS A 53 4.37 -1.69 -2.18
C HIS A 53 4.77 -2.86 -1.28
N LEU A 54 5.56 -3.81 -1.81
CA LEU A 54 5.91 -5.03 -1.10
C LEU A 54 7.19 -4.91 -0.26
N ILE A 55 8.22 -4.19 -0.73
CA ILE A 55 9.53 -4.13 -0.07
C ILE A 55 9.49 -3.55 1.35
N GLN A 56 8.52 -2.66 1.63
CA GLN A 56 8.36 -2.06 2.96
C GLN A 56 7.33 -2.78 3.84
N LEU A 57 6.58 -3.75 3.31
CA LEU A 57 5.41 -4.33 3.98
C LEU A 57 5.77 -4.93 5.34
N ARG A 58 6.83 -5.76 5.40
CA ARG A 58 7.30 -6.39 6.64
C ARG A 58 7.67 -5.34 7.70
N LYS A 59 8.37 -4.28 7.28
CA LYS A 59 8.76 -3.18 8.18
C LYS A 59 7.53 -2.41 8.69
N GLN A 60 6.57 -2.13 7.81
CA GLN A 60 5.34 -1.40 8.14
C GLN A 60 4.45 -2.19 9.10
N ILE A 61 4.27 -3.50 8.89
CA ILE A 61 3.56 -4.37 9.82
C ILE A 61 4.29 -4.43 11.18
N GLY A 62 5.62 -4.55 11.17
CA GLY A 62 6.41 -4.50 12.39
C GLY A 62 6.30 -3.17 13.14
N GLN A 63 6.20 -2.06 12.42
CA GLN A 63 5.95 -0.73 12.98
C GLN A 63 4.55 -0.64 13.61
N ALA A 64 3.50 -1.08 12.89
CA ALA A 64 2.14 -1.09 13.40
C ALA A 64 2.04 -1.87 14.72
N ARG A 65 2.65 -3.06 14.79
CA ARG A 65 2.71 -3.85 16.04
C ARG A 65 3.32 -3.06 17.20
N LYS A 66 4.45 -2.38 16.95
CA LYS A 66 5.12 -1.57 17.97
C LYS A 66 4.25 -0.40 18.41
N GLU A 67 3.65 0.32 17.48
CA GLU A 67 2.77 1.46 17.78
C GLU A 67 1.58 1.01 18.62
N LEU A 68 0.89 -0.08 18.23
CA LEU A 68 -0.25 -0.62 18.97
C LEU A 68 0.08 -1.03 20.40
N ILE A 69 1.25 -1.64 20.64
CA ILE A 69 1.67 -2.07 21.99
C ILE A 69 1.96 -0.88 22.91
N HIS A 70 2.47 0.24 22.38
CA HIS A 70 2.88 1.40 23.17
C HIS A 70 1.81 2.51 23.23
N ASN A 71 0.78 2.45 22.37
CA ASN A 71 -0.30 3.42 22.33
C ASN A 71 -1.35 3.17 23.44
N LYS A 72 -1.85 4.28 23.98
CA LYS A 72 -2.90 4.28 25.01
C LYS A 72 -4.12 5.13 24.62
N GLY A 73 -4.00 5.96 23.58
CA GLY A 73 -5.09 6.77 23.05
C GLY A 73 -5.96 5.95 22.09
N VAL A 74 -7.28 6.02 22.25
CA VAL A 74 -8.23 5.34 21.36
C VAL A 74 -8.08 5.84 19.92
N GLU A 75 -7.96 7.16 19.72
CA GLU A 75 -7.76 7.77 18.41
C GLU A 75 -6.46 7.29 17.75
N ASP A 76 -5.36 7.20 18.50
CA ASP A 76 -4.08 6.70 17.98
C ASP A 76 -4.16 5.24 17.53
N ILE A 77 -4.94 4.41 18.24
CA ILE A 77 -5.15 3.00 17.88
C ILE A 77 -5.99 2.91 16.60
N GLU A 78 -7.07 3.69 16.49
CA GLU A 78 -7.94 3.72 15.32
C GLU A 78 -7.21 4.24 14.07
N ASP A 79 -6.36 5.26 14.24
CA ASP A 79 -5.53 5.79 13.16
C ASP A 79 -4.47 4.78 12.70
N CYS A 80 -3.79 4.11 13.65
CA CYS A 80 -2.85 3.03 13.33
C CYS A 80 -3.55 1.88 12.60
N CYS A 81 -4.73 1.47 13.09
CA CYS A 81 -5.58 0.45 12.46
C CYS A 81 -5.91 0.85 11.01
N ARG A 82 -6.46 2.05 10.79
CA ARG A 82 -6.82 2.53 9.46
C ARG A 82 -5.60 2.59 8.53
N TRP A 83 -4.45 3.05 9.04
CA TRP A 83 -3.22 3.15 8.29
C TRP A 83 -2.69 1.78 7.85
N ILE A 84 -2.56 0.81 8.77
CA ILE A 84 -1.99 -0.49 8.41
C ILE A 84 -2.93 -1.30 7.51
N MET A 85 -4.25 -1.16 7.67
CA MET A 85 -5.21 -1.84 6.80
C MET A 85 -5.17 -1.31 5.36
N LYS A 86 -4.98 0.01 5.18
CA LYS A 86 -4.72 0.62 3.87
C LYS A 86 -3.46 0.06 3.21
N ILE A 87 -2.40 -0.20 3.98
CA ILE A 87 -1.16 -0.81 3.48
C ILE A 87 -1.41 -2.25 3.06
N ILE A 88 -2.08 -3.05 3.90
CA ILE A 88 -2.42 -4.45 3.61
C ILE A 88 -3.23 -4.56 2.31
N ILE A 89 -4.23 -3.71 2.12
CA ILE A 89 -5.05 -3.69 0.90
C ILE A 89 -4.17 -3.38 -0.32
N ARG A 90 -3.30 -2.37 -0.24
CA ARG A 90 -2.40 -2.00 -1.35
C ARG A 90 -1.35 -3.05 -1.68
N ALA A 91 -0.81 -3.73 -0.68
CA ALA A 91 0.05 -4.90 -0.90
C ALA A 91 -0.72 -6.05 -1.57
N GLY A 92 -2.00 -6.23 -1.22
CA GLY A 92 -2.91 -7.13 -1.95
C GLY A 92 -3.04 -6.78 -3.43
N LEU A 93 -3.22 -5.49 -3.78
CA LEU A 93 -3.23 -5.04 -5.18
C LEU A 93 -1.92 -5.40 -5.89
N ALA A 94 -0.79 -5.10 -5.25
CA ALA A 94 0.54 -5.28 -5.80
C ALA A 94 0.75 -6.73 -6.28
N LEU A 95 0.31 -7.72 -5.50
CA LEU A 95 0.38 -9.14 -5.87
C LEU A 95 -0.47 -9.54 -7.09
N THR A 96 -1.33 -8.66 -7.59
CA THR A 96 -2.17 -8.89 -8.78
C THR A 96 -1.70 -8.14 -10.03
N ILE A 97 -0.76 -7.19 -9.87
CA ILE A 97 -0.32 -6.29 -10.96
C ILE A 97 0.19 -7.08 -12.17
N ASP A 98 1.02 -8.10 -11.97
CA ASP A 98 1.62 -8.88 -13.07
C ASP A 98 0.58 -9.62 -13.93
N ARG A 99 -0.63 -9.86 -13.40
CA ARG A 99 -1.69 -10.60 -14.09
C ARG A 99 -2.66 -9.69 -14.84
N GLU A 100 -2.87 -8.47 -14.36
CA GLU A 100 -3.93 -7.58 -14.84
C GLU A 100 -3.41 -6.27 -15.44
N GLY A 101 -2.17 -5.88 -15.12
CA GLY A 101 -1.65 -4.56 -15.49
C GLY A 101 -2.49 -3.40 -14.96
N PHE A 102 -3.23 -3.62 -13.88
CA PHE A 102 -4.17 -2.66 -13.30
C PHE A 102 -3.65 -2.07 -12.00
N TYR A 103 -3.84 -0.77 -11.84
CA TYR A 103 -3.51 -0.05 -10.61
C TYR A 103 -4.67 0.90 -10.25
N SER A 104 -5.05 0.91 -8.97
CA SER A 104 -6.01 1.87 -8.43
C SER A 104 -5.60 2.31 -7.04
N ARG A 105 -5.87 3.59 -6.73
CA ARG A 105 -5.73 4.11 -5.37
C ARG A 105 -6.95 3.81 -4.50
N ASP A 106 -8.06 3.44 -5.14
CA ASP A 106 -9.32 3.13 -4.47
C ASP A 106 -9.26 1.72 -3.87
N LEU A 107 -9.69 1.61 -2.61
CA LEU A 107 -9.54 0.39 -1.84
C LEU A 107 -10.55 -0.69 -2.23
N TYR A 108 -11.77 -0.30 -2.65
CA TYR A 108 -12.79 -1.27 -3.04
C TYR A 108 -12.45 -2.01 -4.35
N PRO A 109 -12.06 -1.33 -5.46
CA PRO A 109 -11.57 -2.03 -6.66
C PRO A 109 -10.37 -2.93 -6.38
N THR A 110 -9.47 -2.49 -5.50
CA THR A 110 -8.33 -3.30 -5.05
C THR A 110 -8.79 -4.60 -4.38
N TYR A 111 -9.72 -4.51 -3.43
CA TYR A 111 -10.29 -5.68 -2.75
C TYR A 111 -10.94 -6.65 -3.74
N ILE A 112 -11.73 -6.16 -4.69
CA ILE A 112 -12.40 -6.99 -5.70
C ILE A 112 -11.37 -7.73 -6.54
N LEU A 113 -10.34 -7.03 -7.01
CA LEU A 113 -9.29 -7.62 -7.83
C LEU A 113 -8.48 -8.67 -7.07
N PHE A 114 -8.09 -8.36 -5.82
CA PHE A 114 -7.41 -9.32 -4.95
C PHE A 114 -8.26 -10.59 -4.76
N SER A 115 -9.54 -10.43 -4.48
CA SER A 115 -10.46 -11.54 -4.19
C SER A 115 -10.66 -12.46 -5.39
N LYS A 116 -10.59 -11.93 -6.62
CA LYS A 116 -10.59 -12.73 -7.86
C LYS A 116 -9.43 -13.74 -7.89
N TYR A 117 -8.24 -13.33 -7.43
CA TYR A 117 -7.01 -14.13 -7.50
C TYR A 117 -6.69 -14.91 -6.22
N PHE A 118 -7.20 -14.46 -5.07
CA PHE A 118 -6.98 -15.06 -3.77
C PHE A 118 -8.31 -15.31 -3.04
N PRO A 119 -9.23 -16.13 -3.61
CA PRO A 119 -10.59 -16.29 -3.08
C PRO A 119 -10.61 -16.87 -1.66
N LYS A 120 -9.60 -17.69 -1.30
CA LYS A 120 -9.46 -18.23 0.07
C LYS A 120 -9.17 -17.14 1.11
N GLN A 121 -8.65 -15.98 0.69
CA GLN A 121 -8.29 -14.85 1.53
C GLN A 121 -9.27 -13.67 1.40
N GLU A 122 -10.35 -13.80 0.62
CA GLU A 122 -11.35 -12.75 0.42
C GLU A 122 -11.85 -12.19 1.75
N LYS A 123 -12.24 -13.07 2.69
CA LYS A 123 -12.77 -12.65 3.99
C LYS A 123 -11.80 -11.78 4.78
N ASN A 124 -10.51 -12.10 4.72
CA ASN A 124 -9.47 -11.32 5.41
C ASN A 124 -9.26 -9.97 4.74
N MET A 125 -9.26 -9.92 3.41
CA MET A 125 -9.16 -8.66 2.68
C MET A 125 -10.39 -7.77 2.88
N ARG A 126 -11.59 -8.37 2.92
CA ARG A 126 -12.83 -7.66 3.24
C ARG A 126 -12.81 -7.09 4.66
N LYS A 127 -12.28 -7.85 5.63
CA LYS A 127 -12.07 -7.38 7.01
C LYS A 127 -11.12 -6.17 7.06
N ALA A 128 -10.01 -6.21 6.32
CA ALA A 128 -9.14 -5.03 6.20
C ALA A 128 -9.88 -3.82 5.61
N LEU A 129 -10.69 -4.02 4.57
CA LEU A 129 -11.49 -2.95 3.97
C LEU A 129 -12.50 -2.35 4.96
N GLN A 130 -13.18 -3.19 5.75
CA GLN A 130 -14.09 -2.75 6.80
C GLN A 130 -13.38 -1.90 7.84
N TYR A 131 -12.21 -2.31 8.31
CA TYR A 131 -11.42 -1.56 9.28
C TYR A 131 -10.86 -0.24 8.77
N VAL A 132 -10.75 -0.05 7.45
CA VAL A 132 -10.45 1.28 6.93
C VAL A 132 -11.64 2.24 7.07
N ILE A 133 -12.87 1.73 7.02
CA ILE A 133 -14.10 2.53 7.12
C ILE A 133 -14.45 2.77 8.59
N GLU A 134 -14.52 1.68 9.35
CA GLU A 134 -14.85 1.62 10.77
C GLU A 134 -13.68 0.93 11.51
N PRO A 135 -12.64 1.70 11.86
CA PRO A 135 -11.48 1.13 12.55
C PRO A 135 -11.88 0.62 13.93
N VAL A 136 -11.34 -0.53 14.29
CA VAL A 136 -11.45 -1.06 15.66
C VAL A 136 -10.36 -0.48 16.54
N ASN A 137 -10.63 -0.41 17.85
CA ASN A 137 -9.68 0.02 18.87
C ASN A 137 -9.23 -1.11 19.81
N ASP A 138 -9.64 -2.35 19.55
CA ASP A 138 -9.10 -3.53 20.23
C ASP A 138 -7.73 -3.89 19.66
N ILE A 139 -6.67 -3.56 20.42
CA ILE A 139 -5.28 -3.85 20.07
C ILE A 139 -5.07 -5.34 19.81
N ASN A 140 -5.65 -6.23 20.61
CA ASN A 140 -5.44 -7.68 20.45
C ASN A 140 -6.07 -8.18 19.16
N GLU A 141 -7.26 -7.67 18.81
CA GLU A 141 -7.90 -8.03 17.54
C GLU A 141 -7.04 -7.61 16.34
N ILE A 142 -6.47 -6.40 16.37
CA ILE A 142 -5.59 -5.91 15.31
C ILE A 142 -4.32 -6.75 15.25
N LEU A 143 -3.67 -7.02 16.40
CA LEU A 143 -2.46 -7.84 16.46
C LEU A 143 -2.69 -9.25 15.91
N ILE A 144 -3.80 -9.90 16.29
CA ILE A 144 -4.17 -11.23 15.75
C ILE A 144 -4.35 -11.16 14.23
N PHE A 145 -4.98 -10.11 13.71
CA PHE A 145 -5.12 -9.93 12.27
C PHE A 145 -3.76 -9.79 11.56
N LEU A 146 -2.83 -9.02 12.14
CA LEU A 146 -1.48 -8.85 11.61
C LEU A 146 -0.66 -10.15 11.71
N ASP A 147 -0.79 -10.90 12.79
CA ASP A 147 -0.06 -12.16 13.03
C ASP A 147 -0.60 -13.33 12.20
N THR A 148 -1.80 -13.20 11.65
CA THR A 148 -2.40 -14.20 10.77
C THR A 148 -2.34 -13.75 9.32
N PHE A 149 -3.23 -12.85 8.90
CA PHE A 149 -3.31 -12.40 7.52
C PHE A 149 -2.13 -11.52 7.11
N GLY A 150 -1.63 -10.68 8.02
CA GLY A 150 -0.43 -9.88 7.76
C GLY A 150 0.80 -10.74 7.47
N GLU A 151 1.07 -11.76 8.28
CA GLU A 151 2.17 -12.71 8.03
C GLU A 151 2.00 -13.51 6.74
N TRP A 152 0.78 -13.97 6.42
CA TRP A 152 0.51 -14.61 5.14
C TRP A 152 0.84 -13.69 3.96
N LEU A 153 0.50 -12.40 4.07
CA LEU A 153 0.77 -11.43 3.02
C LEU A 153 2.26 -11.11 2.90
N ILE A 154 2.98 -11.04 4.02
CA ILE A 154 4.45 -10.91 4.05
C ILE A 154 5.09 -12.11 3.35
N GLU A 155 4.65 -13.34 3.61
CA GLU A 155 5.18 -14.52 2.94
C GLU A 155 5.00 -14.43 1.41
N LYS A 156 3.84 -13.94 0.94
CA LYS A 156 3.62 -13.70 -0.50
C LYS A 156 4.50 -12.59 -1.05
N ALA A 157 4.71 -11.54 -0.28
CA ALA A 157 5.60 -10.44 -0.65
C ALA A 157 7.04 -10.92 -0.80
N ASP A 158 7.57 -11.64 0.19
CA ASP A 158 8.95 -12.14 0.17
C ASP A 158 9.17 -13.14 -0.96
N ASN A 159 8.20 -14.04 -1.20
CA ASN A 159 8.26 -14.95 -2.34
C ASN A 159 8.36 -14.21 -3.67
N PHE A 160 7.61 -13.12 -3.83
CA PHE A 160 7.68 -12.28 -5.03
C PHE A 160 9.04 -11.56 -5.14
N LEU A 161 9.50 -10.93 -4.06
CA LEU A 161 10.77 -10.19 -4.06
C LEU A 161 11.96 -11.10 -4.39
N ASN A 162 11.97 -12.33 -3.87
CA ASN A 162 12.97 -13.34 -4.20
C ASN A 162 12.99 -13.75 -5.68
N THR A 163 11.91 -13.52 -6.44
CA THR A 163 11.90 -13.77 -7.90
C THR A 163 12.50 -12.63 -8.72
N ILE A 164 12.64 -11.44 -8.13
CA ILE A 164 13.24 -10.26 -8.79
C ILE A 164 14.74 -10.18 -8.51
N ASP A 165 15.19 -10.66 -7.35
CA ASP A 165 16.60 -10.63 -6.94
C ASP A 165 17.45 -11.78 -7.52
N ASN A 166 16.84 -12.69 -8.32
CA ASN A 166 17.51 -13.78 -9.05
C ASN A 166 17.56 -13.49 -10.56
#